data_AF-A0A4Y7ZI99-F1
#
_entry.id   AF-A0A4Y7ZI99-F1
#
_cell.length_a   1.000
_cell.length_b   1.000
_cell.length_c   1.000
_cell.angle_alpha   90.00
_cell.angle_beta   90.00
_cell.angle_gamma   90.00
#
_symmetry.space_group_name_H-M   'P 1'
#
loop_
_entity.id
_entity.type
_entity.pdbx_description
1 polymer ?
#
loop_
_entity_poly.entity_id
_entity_poly.type
_entity_poly.pdbx_seq_one_letter_code
_entity_poly.pdbx_strand_id
1 'polypeptide(L)'
;MFNLRSWATPITIGSFIISALSGVILFFHWNIGMMKPAHEYLSWFLILGVAMHLVINWRPMLSYFKKPIPLAVIGLFIVLTALSFFTLGNSNINGGGKHNKMGVKTTELLKSAPITMIAQLSEVTPDTLTQRLEAEGIVVLSIDQTVMNIAKSNNLNTQQVLSVLIK
;
A
#
# COMPACT_ATOMS: atom_id res chain seq x y z
N MET A 1 26.72 19.33 -26.77
CA MET A 1 27.43 18.54 -25.73
C MET A 1 26.62 18.62 -24.44
N PHE A 2 26.09 17.50 -23.94
CA PHE A 2 25.35 17.49 -22.68
C PHE A 2 26.31 17.78 -21.52
N ASN A 3 26.19 18.96 -20.89
CA ASN A 3 26.96 19.29 -19.70
C ASN A 3 26.16 18.88 -18.46
N LEU A 4 26.54 17.74 -17.87
CA LEU A 4 25.89 17.18 -16.68
C LEU A 4 25.82 18.21 -15.54
N ARG A 5 26.85 19.02 -15.36
CA ARG A 5 26.93 20.04 -14.30
C ARG A 5 25.95 21.19 -14.52
N SER A 6 25.66 21.55 -15.77
CA SER A 6 24.69 22.60 -16.10
C SER A 6 23.24 22.11 -16.01
N TRP A 7 22.99 20.81 -16.15
CA TRP A 7 21.64 20.23 -16.14
C TRP A 7 21.22 19.63 -14.79
N ALA A 8 22.17 19.22 -13.94
CA ALA A 8 21.84 18.61 -12.65
C ALA A 8 20.96 19.51 -11.79
N THR A 9 21.38 20.76 -11.53
CA THR A 9 20.64 21.67 -10.64
C THR A 9 19.25 22.05 -11.18
N PRO A 10 19.06 22.41 -12.46
CA PRO A 10 17.72 22.67 -13.01
C PRO A 10 16.80 21.46 -12.93
N ILE A 11 17.31 20.25 -13.20
CA ILE A 11 16.51 19.02 -13.08
C ILE A 11 16.12 18.78 -11.62
N THR A 12 17.05 18.94 -10.67
CA THR A 12 16.75 18.81 -9.23
C THR A 12 15.69 19.82 -8.79
N ILE A 13 15.81 21.09 -9.18
CA ILE A 13 14.85 22.13 -8.79
C ILE A 13 13.48 21.88 -9.41
N GLY A 14 13.42 21.61 -10.72
CA GLY A 14 12.15 21.38 -11.41
C GLY A 14 11.40 20.16 -10.86
N SER A 15 12.10 19.04 -10.67
CA SER A 15 11.52 17.84 -10.06
C SER A 15 11.12 18.05 -8.61
N PHE A 16 11.90 18.81 -7.83
CA PHE A 16 11.57 19.14 -6.44
C PHE A 16 10.28 19.95 -6.34
N ILE A 17 10.10 20.99 -7.17
CA ILE A 17 8.89 21.82 -7.16
C ILE A 17 7.65 20.96 -7.43
N ILE A 18 7.69 20.12 -8.46
CA ILE A 18 6.57 19.23 -8.83
C ILE A 18 6.27 18.25 -7.68
N SER A 19 7.31 17.62 -7.12
CA SER A 19 7.18 16.66 -6.03
C SER A 19 6.65 17.31 -4.74
N ALA A 20 7.11 18.52 -4.40
CA ALA A 20 6.71 19.23 -3.19
C ALA A 20 5.24 19.67 -3.27
N LEU A 21 4.83 20.29 -4.38
CA LEU A 21 3.44 20.73 -4.57
C LEU A 21 2.48 19.54 -4.57
N SER A 22 2.81 18.47 -5.31
CA SER A 22 2.01 17.24 -5.31
C SER A 22 1.96 16.58 -3.93
N GLY A 23 3.07 16.56 -3.19
CA GLY A 23 3.12 16.04 -1.82
C GLY A 23 2.21 16.81 -0.85
N VAL A 24 2.20 18.15 -0.92
CA VAL A 24 1.31 19.00 -0.11
C VAL A 24 -0.16 18.73 -0.44
N ILE A 25 -0.50 18.64 -1.73
CA ILE A 25 -1.87 18.32 -2.19
C ILE A 25 -2.32 16.95 -1.65
N LEU A 26 -1.45 15.94 -1.71
CA LEU A 26 -1.73 14.60 -1.19
C LEU A 26 -1.85 14.57 0.34
N PHE A 27 -1.05 15.35 1.06
CA PHE A 27 -1.14 15.48 2.51
C PHE A 27 -2.52 15.97 2.96
N PHE A 28 -3.07 16.97 2.26
CA PHE A 28 -4.44 17.47 2.51
C PHE A 28 -5.54 16.61 1.88
N HIS A 29 -5.21 15.48 1.25
CA HIS A 29 -6.16 14.56 0.62
C HIS A 29 -7.04 15.22 -0.45
N TRP A 30 -6.52 16.25 -1.13
CA TRP A 30 -7.27 16.90 -2.20
C TRP A 30 -7.38 15.93 -3.38
N ASN A 31 -8.62 15.54 -3.72
CA ASN A 31 -8.89 14.51 -4.73
C ASN A 31 -8.70 15.04 -6.17
N ILE A 32 -7.46 15.35 -6.51
CA ILE A 32 -7.03 15.70 -7.86
C ILE A 32 -6.45 14.42 -8.47
N GLY A 33 -7.24 13.72 -9.29
CA GLY A 33 -7.03 12.30 -9.63
C GLY A 33 -5.64 11.94 -10.16
N MET A 34 -4.96 12.85 -10.85
CA MET A 34 -3.62 12.59 -11.39
C MET A 34 -2.46 12.92 -10.45
N MET A 35 -2.70 13.53 -9.28
CA MET A 35 -1.62 14.01 -8.40
C MET A 35 -0.90 12.88 -7.66
N LYS A 36 -1.63 11.83 -7.25
CA LYS A 36 -1.03 10.64 -6.63
C LYS A 36 -0.06 9.90 -7.55
N PRO A 37 -0.47 9.46 -8.75
CA PRO A 37 0.47 8.81 -9.67
C PRO A 37 1.57 9.78 -10.11
N ALA A 38 1.25 11.06 -10.33
CA ALA A 38 2.27 12.05 -10.63
C ALA A 38 3.34 12.10 -9.54
N HIS A 39 2.97 12.21 -8.27
CA HIS A 39 3.93 12.22 -7.17
C HIS A 39 4.79 10.95 -7.13
N GLU A 40 4.18 9.77 -7.27
CA GLU A 40 4.87 8.48 -7.22
C GLU A 40 5.87 8.33 -8.38
N TYR A 41 5.45 8.61 -9.62
CA TYR A 41 6.31 8.45 -10.80
C TYR A 41 7.31 9.59 -10.98
N LEU A 42 6.93 10.85 -10.71
CA LEU A 42 7.84 12.00 -10.82
C LEU A 42 8.90 12.03 -9.71
N SER A 43 8.67 11.36 -8.58
CA SER A 43 9.68 11.20 -7.52
C SER A 43 10.95 10.51 -8.03
N TRP A 44 10.86 9.64 -9.05
CA TRP A 44 12.05 9.04 -9.66
C TRP A 44 12.97 10.07 -10.34
N PHE A 45 12.39 11.09 -10.97
CA PHE A 45 13.17 12.18 -11.56
C PHE A 45 13.85 13.03 -10.49
N LEU A 46 13.20 13.23 -9.34
CA LEU A 46 13.80 13.90 -8.19
C LEU A 46 14.98 13.09 -7.64
N ILE A 47 14.83 11.78 -7.46
CA ILE A 47 15.91 10.89 -7.00
C ILE A 47 17.11 10.97 -7.95
N LEU A 48 16.86 10.86 -9.26
CA LEU A 48 17.92 10.94 -10.27
C LEU A 48 18.61 12.32 -10.26
N GLY A 49 17.83 13.39 -10.22
CA GLY A 49 18.36 14.76 -10.16
C GLY A 49 19.21 15.00 -8.91
N VAL A 50 18.76 14.54 -7.75
CA VAL A 50 19.53 14.64 -6.49
C VAL A 50 20.80 13.79 -6.56
N ALA A 51 20.75 12.57 -7.10
CA ALA A 51 21.93 11.73 -7.26
C ALA A 51 22.98 12.39 -8.17
N MET A 52 22.55 12.93 -9.32
CA MET A 52 23.42 13.71 -10.22
C MET A 52 24.03 14.92 -9.51
N HIS A 53 23.20 15.68 -8.78
CA HIS A 53 23.65 16.84 -8.01
C HIS A 53 24.70 16.44 -6.96
N LEU A 54 24.51 15.31 -6.28
CA LEU A 54 25.41 14.80 -5.26
C LEU A 54 26.77 14.37 -5.84
N VAL A 55 26.76 13.62 -6.94
CA VAL A 55 27.98 13.14 -7.62
C VAL A 55 28.82 14.32 -8.13
N ILE A 56 28.18 15.32 -8.74
CA ILE A 56 28.88 16.49 -9.30
C ILE A 56 29.43 17.40 -8.20
N ASN A 57 28.77 17.44 -7.05
CA ASN A 57 29.14 18.26 -5.90
C ASN A 57 29.71 17.43 -4.74
N TRP A 58 30.33 16.28 -5.04
CA TRP A 58 30.81 15.33 -4.04
C TRP A 58 31.81 15.93 -3.04
N ARG A 59 32.77 16.73 -3.54
CA ARG A 59 33.80 17.37 -2.69
C ARG A 59 33.17 18.37 -1.69
N PRO A 60 32.33 19.34 -2.10
CA PRO A 60 31.56 20.16 -1.17
C PRO A 60 30.70 19.34 -0.20
N MET A 61 30.05 18.28 -0.67
CA MET A 61 29.20 17.42 0.17
C MET A 61 29.96 16.81 1.34
N LEU A 62 31.16 16.30 1.10
CA LEU A 62 32.03 15.73 2.15
C LEU A 62 32.40 16.75 3.25
N SER A 63 32.35 18.05 2.96
CA SER A 63 32.60 19.11 3.96
C SER A 63 31.49 19.20 5.00
N TYR A 64 30.23 18.89 4.64
CA TYR A 64 29.11 18.89 5.58
C TYR A 64 29.29 17.83 6.68
N PHE A 65 29.94 16.71 6.36
CA PHE A 65 30.22 15.64 7.32
C PHE A 65 31.33 15.98 8.33
N LYS A 66 32.02 17.12 8.15
CA LYS A 66 33.08 17.58 9.05
C LYS A 66 32.61 18.60 10.08
N LYS A 67 31.38 19.11 9.95
CA LYS A 67 30.83 20.18 10.81
C LYS A 67 29.75 19.62 11.72
N PRO A 68 29.72 19.98 13.02
CA PRO A 68 28.78 19.39 13.98
C PRO A 68 27.32 19.75 13.69
N ILE A 69 27.05 20.99 13.28
CA ILE A 69 25.68 21.47 13.03
C ILE A 69 25.01 20.73 11.85
N PRO A 70 25.61 20.66 10.64
CA PRO A 70 25.02 19.88 9.56
C PRO A 70 24.86 18.39 9.89
N LEU A 71 25.80 17.80 10.63
CA LEU A 71 25.68 16.41 11.08
C LEU A 71 24.45 16.21 11.95
N ALA A 72 24.21 17.12 12.91
CA ALA A 72 23.07 17.04 13.80
C ALA A 72 21.74 17.15 13.04
N VAL A 73 21.66 18.06 12.06
CA VAL A 73 20.47 18.20 11.21
C VAL A 73 20.23 16.95 10.38
N ILE A 74 21.25 16.43 9.68
CA ILE A 74 21.14 15.20 8.88
C ILE A 74 20.73 14.03 9.78
N GLY A 75 21.38 13.87 10.93
CA GLY A 75 21.08 12.83 11.92
C GLY A 75 19.64 12.91 12.41
N LEU A 76 19.13 14.11 12.73
CA LEU A 76 17.74 14.30 13.13
C LEU A 76 16.75 13.83 12.06
N PHE A 77 16.95 14.22 10.79
CA PHE A 77 16.06 13.79 9.70
C PHE A 77 16.14 12.27 9.48
N ILE A 78 17.33 11.67 9.54
CA ILE A 78 17.47 10.20 9.45
C ILE A 78 16.73 9.51 10.60
N VAL A 79 16.85 10.03 11.83
CA VAL A 79 16.14 9.49 13.00
C VAL A 79 14.63 9.64 12.83
N LEU A 80 14.13 10.79 12.38
CA LEU A 80 12.70 10.99 12.11
C LEU A 80 12.19 10.04 11.02
N THR A 81 12.95 9.85 9.95
CA THR A 81 12.62 8.88 8.89
C THR A 81 12.64 7.45 9.42
N ALA A 82 13.65 7.07 10.20
CA ALA A 82 13.72 5.75 10.83
C ALA A 82 12.54 5.53 11.78
N LEU A 83 12.22 6.52 12.62
CA LEU A 83 11.07 6.50 13.51
C LEU A 83 9.76 6.34 12.74
N SER A 84 9.62 6.92 11.54
CA SER A 84 8.46 6.71 10.67
C SER A 84 8.26 5.24 10.27
N PHE A 85 9.33 4.43 10.26
CA PHE A 85 9.21 2.97 10.07
C PHE A 85 8.91 2.24 11.38
N PHE A 86 9.30 2.81 12.53
CA PHE A 86 9.00 2.27 13.86
C PHE A 86 7.62 2.68 14.41
N THR A 87 6.90 3.59 13.75
CA THR A 87 5.50 3.86 14.06
C THR A 87 4.61 2.74 13.50
N LEU A 88 3.95 2.04 14.43
CA LEU A 88 2.83 1.10 14.29
C LEU A 88 3.13 -0.40 14.19
N GLY A 89 3.90 -0.90 15.16
CA GLY A 89 3.71 -2.27 15.69
C GLY A 89 2.43 -2.46 16.52
N ASN A 90 1.60 -1.43 16.71
CA ASN A 90 0.29 -1.54 17.36
C ASN A 90 -0.61 -0.35 16.95
N SER A 91 -1.84 -0.63 16.50
CA SER A 91 -2.93 0.31 16.16
C SER A 91 -2.90 1.05 14.81
N ASN A 92 -3.38 0.40 13.74
CA ASN A 92 -4.40 0.95 12.82
C ASN A 92 -4.29 2.36 12.17
N ILE A 93 -3.18 3.07 12.22
CA ILE A 93 -2.91 4.30 11.44
C ILE A 93 -2.13 3.92 10.17
N ASN A 94 -2.80 3.16 9.31
CA ASN A 94 -2.35 2.98 7.93
C ASN A 94 -2.56 4.29 7.18
N GLY A 95 -1.49 5.06 7.01
CA GLY A 95 -1.37 6.18 6.07
C GLY A 95 -1.30 5.75 4.59
N GLY A 96 -1.76 4.54 4.27
CA GLY A 96 -1.88 4.03 2.92
C GLY A 96 -3.34 3.68 2.63
N GLY A 97 -4.03 4.58 1.93
CA GLY A 97 -5.27 4.32 1.20
C GLY A 97 -6.43 3.73 2.01
N LYS A 98 -7.45 4.55 2.26
CA LYS A 98 -8.78 4.14 2.75
C LYS A 98 -9.35 2.89 2.03
N HIS A 99 -8.91 2.61 0.81
CA HIS A 99 -9.24 1.42 0.02
C HIS A 99 -8.81 0.08 0.66
N ASN A 100 -7.66 0.00 1.33
CA ASN A 100 -7.21 -1.29 1.88
C ASN A 100 -7.98 -1.68 3.15
N LYS A 101 -8.40 -0.69 3.95
CA LYS A 101 -9.23 -0.93 5.15
C LYS A 101 -10.62 -1.44 4.80
N MET A 102 -11.20 -0.97 3.69
CA MET A 102 -12.49 -1.48 3.23
C MET A 102 -12.35 -2.94 2.77
N GLY A 103 -11.37 -3.24 1.91
CA GLY A 103 -11.11 -4.60 1.44
C GLY A 103 -10.88 -5.62 2.56
N VAL A 104 -10.07 -5.27 3.57
CA VAL A 104 -9.84 -6.15 4.73
C VAL A 104 -11.13 -6.38 5.52
N LYS A 105 -11.89 -5.32 5.83
CA LYS A 105 -13.16 -5.44 6.54
C LYS A 105 -14.20 -6.25 5.76
N THR A 106 -14.34 -6.05 4.44
CA THR A 106 -15.24 -6.88 3.64
C THR A 106 -14.79 -8.33 3.62
N THR A 107 -13.49 -8.63 3.50
CA THR A 107 -13.03 -10.03 3.54
C THR A 107 -13.30 -10.70 4.88
N GLU A 108 -13.14 -9.99 6.01
CA GLU A 108 -13.48 -10.54 7.33
C GLU A 108 -14.99 -10.80 7.46
N LEU A 109 -15.82 -9.85 7.01
CA LEU A 109 -17.28 -9.99 7.02
C LEU A 109 -17.74 -11.17 6.16
N LEU A 110 -17.18 -11.36 4.96
CA LEU A 110 -17.48 -12.50 4.10
C LEU A 110 -17.06 -13.85 4.71
N LYS A 111 -15.96 -13.90 5.47
CA LYS A 111 -15.52 -15.13 6.16
C LYS A 111 -16.48 -15.54 7.30
N SER A 112 -17.06 -14.55 7.97
CA SER A 112 -18.02 -14.77 9.04
C SER A 112 -19.47 -14.89 8.57
N ALA A 113 -19.76 -14.62 7.29
CA ALA A 113 -21.10 -14.68 6.75
C ALA A 113 -21.58 -16.13 6.58
N PRO A 114 -22.87 -16.43 6.85
CA PRO A 114 -23.48 -17.70 6.51
C PRO A 114 -23.62 -17.86 4.99
N ILE A 115 -23.63 -19.11 4.49
CA ILE A 115 -23.80 -19.41 3.06
C ILE A 115 -25.06 -18.73 2.50
N THR A 116 -26.16 -18.71 3.25
CA THR A 116 -27.42 -18.08 2.84
C THR A 116 -27.26 -16.59 2.48
N MET A 117 -26.40 -15.86 3.20
CA MET A 117 -26.13 -14.45 2.91
C MET A 117 -25.22 -14.27 1.68
N ILE A 118 -24.29 -15.20 1.45
CA ILE A 118 -23.46 -15.23 0.24
C ILE A 118 -24.31 -15.61 -0.99
N ALA A 119 -25.22 -16.56 -0.84
CA ALA A 119 -26.18 -16.99 -1.86
C ALA A 119 -27.06 -15.82 -2.33
N GLN A 120 -27.61 -15.06 -1.39
CA GLN A 120 -28.38 -13.84 -1.69
C GLN A 120 -27.55 -12.78 -2.42
N LEU A 121 -26.29 -12.61 -2.03
CA LEU A 121 -25.40 -11.63 -2.66
C LEU A 121 -24.96 -12.04 -4.07
N SER A 122 -24.84 -13.34 -4.31
CA SER A 122 -24.45 -13.92 -5.60
C SER A 122 -25.64 -14.22 -6.52
N GLU A 123 -26.88 -13.89 -6.11
CA GLU A 123 -28.13 -14.20 -6.82
C GLU A 123 -28.30 -15.69 -7.17
N VAL A 124 -27.71 -16.59 -6.37
CA VAL A 124 -27.83 -18.05 -6.56
C VAL A 124 -28.53 -18.69 -5.36
N THR A 125 -29.17 -19.84 -5.56
CA THR A 125 -29.83 -20.53 -4.43
C THR A 125 -28.77 -21.16 -3.52
N PRO A 126 -29.00 -21.21 -2.20
CA PRO A 126 -28.07 -21.86 -1.26
C PRO A 126 -27.69 -23.29 -1.68
N ASP A 127 -28.64 -24.03 -2.25
CA ASP A 127 -28.44 -25.42 -2.72
C ASP A 127 -27.43 -25.55 -3.85
N THR A 128 -27.36 -24.55 -4.75
CA THR A 128 -26.35 -24.58 -5.83
C THR A 128 -24.95 -24.31 -5.31
N LEU A 129 -24.82 -23.49 -4.25
CA LEU A 129 -23.53 -23.23 -3.62
C LEU A 129 -23.05 -24.43 -2.81
N THR A 130 -23.94 -25.13 -2.10
CA THR A 130 -23.58 -26.39 -1.43
C THR A 130 -23.19 -27.46 -2.44
N GLN A 131 -23.91 -27.58 -3.55
CA GLN A 131 -23.58 -28.55 -4.61
C GLN A 131 -22.21 -28.27 -5.26
N ARG A 132 -21.84 -26.98 -5.45
CA ARG A 132 -20.49 -26.60 -5.92
C ARG A 132 -19.40 -26.94 -4.91
N LEU A 133 -19.66 -26.73 -3.62
CA LEU A 133 -18.74 -27.11 -2.55
C LEU A 133 -18.58 -28.64 -2.49
N GLU A 134 -19.66 -29.40 -2.56
CA GLU A 134 -19.64 -30.87 -2.58
C GLU A 134 -18.94 -31.43 -3.82
N ALA A 135 -19.10 -30.80 -4.99
CA ALA A 135 -18.40 -31.18 -6.22
C ALA A 135 -16.87 -31.05 -6.12
N GLU A 136 -16.39 -30.16 -5.25
CA GLU A 136 -14.96 -29.98 -4.93
C GLU A 136 -14.53 -30.79 -3.69
N GLY A 137 -15.39 -31.70 -3.19
CA GLY A 137 -15.11 -32.57 -2.05
C GLY A 137 -15.25 -31.89 -0.68
N ILE A 138 -15.91 -30.74 -0.61
CA ILE A 138 -16.11 -29.97 0.63
C ILE A 138 -17.47 -30.35 1.22
N VAL A 139 -17.46 -30.97 2.41
CA VAL A 139 -18.66 -31.40 3.12
C VAL A 139 -19.33 -30.20 3.81
N VAL A 140 -20.60 -29.95 3.50
CA VAL A 140 -21.43 -28.93 4.14
C VAL A 140 -22.50 -29.64 4.98
N LEU A 141 -22.56 -29.36 6.29
CA LEU A 141 -23.51 -30.02 7.21
C LEU A 141 -24.83 -29.26 7.33
N SER A 142 -24.83 -27.95 7.06
CA SER A 142 -26.03 -27.11 7.05
C SER A 142 -25.79 -25.82 6.27
N ILE A 143 -26.85 -25.30 5.62
CA ILE A 143 -26.86 -24.03 4.89
C ILE A 143 -26.61 -22.80 5.78
N ASP A 144 -26.80 -22.93 7.10
CA ASP A 144 -26.55 -21.86 8.07
C ASP A 144 -25.08 -21.79 8.52
N GLN A 145 -24.25 -22.75 8.08
CA GLN A 145 -22.84 -22.74 8.43
C GLN A 145 -22.13 -21.56 7.77
N THR A 146 -21.24 -20.93 8.55
CA THR A 146 -20.35 -19.88 8.03
C THR A 146 -19.21 -20.49 7.22
N VAL A 147 -18.65 -19.72 6.30
CA VAL A 147 -17.49 -20.13 5.49
C VAL A 147 -16.33 -20.58 6.38
N MET A 148 -16.15 -19.94 7.55
CA MET A 148 -15.14 -20.32 8.53
C MET A 148 -15.39 -21.71 9.15
N ASN A 149 -16.64 -22.05 9.45
CA ASN A 149 -16.97 -23.34 10.06
C ASN A 149 -16.83 -24.49 9.06
N ILE A 150 -17.20 -24.26 7.80
CA ILE A 150 -17.01 -25.23 6.71
C ILE A 150 -15.53 -25.45 6.43
N ALA A 151 -14.72 -24.38 6.46
CA ALA A 151 -13.27 -24.49 6.32
C ALA A 151 -12.68 -25.35 7.45
N LYS A 152 -13.09 -25.11 8.71
CA LYS A 152 -12.66 -25.90 9.86
C LYS A 152 -13.08 -27.37 9.79
N SER A 153 -14.32 -27.67 9.40
CA SER A 153 -14.81 -29.05 9.32
C SER A 153 -14.12 -29.87 8.23
N ASN A 154 -13.62 -29.19 7.18
CA ASN A 154 -12.94 -29.83 6.05
C ASN A 154 -11.41 -29.73 6.11
N ASN A 155 -10.83 -29.20 7.20
CA ASN A 155 -9.39 -28.93 7.33
C ASN A 155 -8.81 -28.07 6.18
N LEU A 156 -9.63 -27.15 5.64
CA LEU A 156 -9.27 -26.25 4.56
C LEU A 156 -9.07 -24.82 5.06
N ASN A 157 -8.37 -24.01 4.27
CA ASN A 157 -8.29 -22.58 4.52
C ASN A 157 -9.60 -21.90 4.09
N THR A 158 -10.08 -20.92 4.87
CA THR A 158 -11.28 -20.13 4.53
C THR A 158 -11.18 -19.47 3.16
N GLN A 159 -9.96 -19.15 2.70
CA GLN A 159 -9.73 -18.59 1.36
C GLN A 159 -10.02 -19.60 0.23
N GLN A 160 -9.76 -20.89 0.46
CA GLN A 160 -10.04 -21.96 -0.53
C GLN A 160 -11.55 -22.16 -0.68
N VAL A 161 -12.28 -22.22 0.44
CA VAL A 161 -13.75 -22.32 0.43
C VAL A 161 -14.38 -21.10 -0.26
N LEU A 162 -13.87 -19.90 0.03
CA LEU A 162 -14.36 -18.67 -0.60
C LEU A 162 -14.10 -18.65 -2.12
N SER A 163 -12.99 -19.22 -2.59
CA SER A 163 -12.68 -19.28 -4.03
C SER A 163 -13.63 -20.18 -4.83
N VAL A 164 -14.17 -21.23 -4.20
CA VAL A 164 -15.17 -22.11 -4.82
C VAL A 164 -16.54 -21.43 -4.87
N LEU A 165 -16.87 -20.63 -3.85
CA LEU A 165 -18.14 -19.89 -3.78
C LEU A 165 -18.24 -18.73 -4.76
N ILE A 166 -17.12 -18.10 -5.13
CA ILE A 166 -17.08 -16.91 -6.01
C ILE A 166 -16.92 -17.30 -7.50
N LYS A 167 -16.64 -18.57 -7.80
CA LYS A 167 -16.47 -19.07 -9.16
C LYS A 167 -17.80 -19.15 -9.93
#